data_AF-A0A533SE12-F1
#
_entry.id   AF-A0A533SE12-F1
#
_cell.length_a   1.000
_cell.length_b   1.000
_cell.length_c   1.000
_cell.angle_alpha   90.00
_cell.angle_beta   90.00
_cell.angle_gamma   90.00
#
_symmetry.space_group_name_H-M   'P 1'
#
loop_
_entity.id
_entity.type
_entity.pdbx_description
1 polymer ?
#
loop_
_entity_poly.entity_id
_entity_poly.type
_entity_poly.pdbx_seq_one_letter_code
_entity_poly.pdbx_strand_id
1 'polypeptide(L)'
;MHPGEFKRIDDLSAIVKAKLEPEKVGLVIGGGSGHEPLFLEFIGTGFADGVAMGNVFAAPSPDNVLATTKAVDRGKGVLYVYGNYAGDNLNFDMGAELADFEGIRTETVRVWDDVASAPLERITDRRGIAGDFFVIKVAGAACEAGLDLDEVKRVTVKARDNTRTMGVAGAPGTLPGSFAHLALAAEGEG
;
A
#
# COMPACT_ATOMS: atom_id res chain seq x y z
N MET A 1 -5.46 -21.39 1.54
CA MET A 1 -6.53 -21.22 0.54
C MET A 1 -5.99 -21.02 -0.89
N HIS A 2 -4.69 -20.80 -1.13
CA HIS A 2 -4.10 -20.69 -2.48
C HIS A 2 -2.75 -21.43 -2.58
N PRO A 3 -2.74 -22.78 -2.59
CA PRO A 3 -1.50 -23.55 -2.56
C PRO A 3 -0.67 -23.32 -3.84
N GLY A 4 0.58 -22.88 -3.66
CA GLY A 4 1.55 -22.73 -4.76
C GLY A 4 1.45 -21.42 -5.56
N GLU A 5 0.45 -20.58 -5.30
CA GLU A 5 0.29 -19.28 -5.99
C GLU A 5 1.06 -18.15 -5.30
N PHE A 6 1.20 -18.22 -3.98
CA PHE A 6 1.86 -17.21 -3.16
C PHE A 6 2.86 -17.86 -2.20
N LYS A 7 3.90 -17.11 -1.84
CA LYS A 7 4.92 -17.51 -0.85
C LYS A 7 5.11 -16.42 0.19
N ARG A 8 5.33 -16.83 1.43
CA ARG A 8 5.81 -15.95 2.49
C ARG A 8 7.31 -15.73 2.34
N ILE A 9 7.78 -14.52 2.64
CA ILE A 9 9.20 -14.23 2.74
C ILE A 9 9.67 -14.59 4.14
N ASP A 10 10.42 -15.68 4.25
CA ASP A 10 11.06 -16.16 5.50
C ASP A 10 10.12 -16.06 6.73
N ASP A 11 10.60 -15.41 7.79
CA ASP A 11 9.86 -15.11 9.02
C ASP A 11 9.15 -13.75 8.99
N LEU A 12 9.31 -12.97 7.93
CA LEU A 12 8.69 -11.66 7.78
C LEU A 12 7.19 -11.76 7.53
N SER A 13 6.46 -10.71 7.90
CA SER A 13 5.04 -10.55 7.57
C SER A 13 4.92 -9.96 6.16
N ALA A 14 5.36 -10.73 5.17
CA ALA A 14 5.27 -10.37 3.75
C ALA A 14 4.91 -11.57 2.90
N ILE A 15 4.05 -11.34 1.92
CA ILE A 15 3.57 -12.34 0.97
C ILE A 15 3.84 -11.82 -0.45
N VAL A 16 4.38 -12.68 -1.32
CA VAL A 16 4.62 -12.38 -2.73
C VAL A 16 4.05 -13.47 -3.63
N LYS A 17 3.78 -13.14 -4.89
CA LYS A 17 3.46 -14.14 -5.92
C LYS A 17 4.60 -15.15 -6.04
N ALA A 18 4.26 -16.43 -6.10
CA ALA A 18 5.23 -17.50 -6.27
C ALA A 18 5.85 -17.47 -7.68
N LYS A 19 5.06 -17.06 -8.68
CA LYS A 19 5.49 -16.88 -10.06
C LYS A 19 5.27 -15.44 -10.49
N LEU A 20 6.34 -14.82 -10.95
CA LEU A 20 6.36 -13.45 -11.44
C LEU A 20 6.47 -13.45 -12.96
N GLU A 21 5.67 -12.61 -13.62
CA GLU A 21 5.77 -12.40 -15.06
C GLU A 21 7.09 -11.67 -15.39
N PRO A 22 7.87 -12.15 -16.37
CA PRO A 22 9.11 -11.47 -16.78
C PRO A 22 8.79 -10.11 -17.42
N GLU A 23 9.76 -9.19 -17.39
CA GLU A 23 9.66 -7.87 -18.05
C GLU A 23 8.56 -6.93 -17.52
N LYS A 24 8.04 -7.16 -16.30
CA LYS A 24 7.02 -6.34 -15.65
C LYS A 24 7.59 -5.51 -14.50
N VAL A 25 7.18 -4.24 -14.36
CA VAL A 25 7.41 -3.43 -13.15
C VAL A 25 6.88 -4.19 -11.92
N GLY A 26 7.68 -4.27 -10.85
CA GLY A 26 7.23 -4.81 -9.56
C GLY A 26 6.17 -3.90 -8.94
N LEU A 27 5.08 -4.47 -8.41
CA LEU A 27 4.12 -3.71 -7.61
C LEU A 27 4.10 -4.23 -6.17
N VAL A 28 4.51 -3.39 -5.23
CA VAL A 28 4.38 -3.63 -3.79
C VAL A 28 3.30 -2.73 -3.21
N ILE A 29 2.43 -3.33 -2.41
CA ILE A 29 1.48 -2.63 -1.56
C ILE A 29 1.73 -2.98 -0.10
N GLY A 30 1.15 -2.25 0.84
CA GLY A 30 1.30 -2.62 2.23
C GLY A 30 0.89 -1.56 3.23
N GLY A 31 0.87 -1.98 4.49
CA GLY A 31 0.51 -1.16 5.63
C GLY A 31 0.19 -2.02 6.85
N GLY A 32 -0.38 -1.41 7.88
CA GLY A 32 -0.85 -2.14 9.06
C GLY A 32 -2.00 -3.11 8.77
N SER A 33 -2.06 -4.21 9.52
CA SER A 33 -3.18 -5.17 9.47
C SER A 33 -4.41 -4.66 10.24
N GLY A 34 -5.56 -5.32 10.10
CA GLY A 34 -6.84 -4.88 10.68
C GLY A 34 -7.74 -4.10 9.71
N HIS A 35 -7.38 -4.08 8.42
CA HIS A 35 -8.13 -3.46 7.33
C HIS A 35 -8.53 -4.47 6.25
N GLU A 36 -8.53 -5.77 6.59
CA GLU A 36 -8.82 -6.85 5.65
C GLU A 36 -10.18 -6.60 4.96
N PRO A 37 -10.25 -6.71 3.62
CA PRO A 37 -9.32 -7.40 2.72
C PRO A 37 -8.03 -6.64 2.32
N LEU A 38 -7.93 -5.35 2.63
CA LEU A 38 -6.73 -4.55 2.38
C LEU A 38 -5.62 -4.91 3.39
N PHE A 39 -4.38 -5.19 3.00
CA PHE A 39 -3.80 -5.24 1.65
C PHE A 39 -3.70 -6.66 1.06
N LEU A 40 -3.74 -7.69 1.92
CA LEU A 40 -3.34 -9.05 1.58
C LEU A 40 -4.14 -9.65 0.41
N GLU A 41 -5.44 -9.37 0.32
CA GLU A 41 -6.27 -9.94 -0.74
C GLU A 41 -6.13 -9.23 -2.09
N PHE A 42 -5.36 -8.14 -2.16
CA PHE A 42 -5.08 -7.40 -3.39
C PHE A 42 -3.71 -7.78 -4.00
N ILE A 43 -3.33 -9.05 -3.85
CA ILE A 43 -2.17 -9.67 -4.48
C ILE A 43 -2.62 -10.62 -5.61
N GLY A 44 -1.96 -10.55 -6.76
CA GLY A 44 -2.29 -11.39 -7.92
C GLY A 44 -2.15 -10.67 -9.26
N THR A 45 -2.44 -11.38 -10.35
CA THR A 45 -2.40 -10.81 -11.71
C THR A 45 -3.35 -9.62 -11.84
N GLY A 46 -2.86 -8.50 -12.37
CA GLY A 46 -3.62 -7.26 -12.48
C GLY A 46 -3.77 -6.47 -11.17
N PHE A 47 -3.07 -6.91 -10.11
CA PHE A 47 -2.99 -6.33 -8.78
C PHE A 47 -1.51 -6.37 -8.32
N ALA A 48 -1.24 -6.39 -7.01
CA ALA A 48 0.13 -6.39 -6.50
C ALA A 48 0.88 -7.71 -6.74
N ASP A 49 2.20 -7.61 -6.88
CA ASP A 49 3.09 -8.77 -6.90
C ASP A 49 3.58 -9.15 -5.49
N GLY A 50 3.56 -8.19 -4.56
CA GLY A 50 3.96 -8.37 -3.17
C GLY A 50 3.22 -7.46 -2.20
N VAL A 51 3.07 -7.94 -0.97
CA VAL A 51 2.41 -7.23 0.12
C VAL A 51 3.31 -7.24 1.34
N ALA A 52 3.75 -6.06 1.79
CA ALA A 52 4.46 -5.88 3.05
C ALA A 52 3.45 -5.53 4.16
N MET A 53 3.26 -6.42 5.13
CA MET A 53 2.28 -6.24 6.20
C MET A 53 2.95 -5.90 7.53
N GLY A 54 2.43 -4.90 8.23
CA GLY A 54 2.78 -4.62 9.60
C GLY A 54 1.84 -5.29 10.61
N ASN A 55 2.04 -4.97 11.89
CA ASN A 55 1.15 -5.40 12.96
C ASN A 55 -0.21 -4.69 12.86
N VAL A 56 -1.18 -5.08 13.70
CA VAL A 56 -2.52 -4.46 13.70
C VAL A 56 -2.39 -2.95 13.93
N PHE A 57 -2.83 -2.16 12.95
CA PHE A 57 -2.72 -0.69 12.92
C PHE A 57 -1.30 -0.11 13.06
N ALA A 58 -0.27 -0.86 12.66
CA ALA A 58 1.11 -0.38 12.62
C ALA A 58 1.79 -0.73 11.30
N ALA A 59 2.51 0.21 10.71
CA ALA A 59 3.22 0.04 9.44
C ALA A 59 4.22 -1.15 9.46
N PRO A 60 4.50 -1.77 8.30
CA PRO A 60 5.60 -2.74 8.17
C PRO A 60 6.95 -2.06 8.47
N SER A 61 7.95 -2.83 8.91
CA SER A 61 9.32 -2.31 9.06
C SER A 61 9.99 -2.04 7.71
N PRO A 62 11.04 -1.21 7.65
CA PRO A 62 11.75 -0.93 6.40
C PRO A 62 12.39 -2.19 5.81
N ASP A 63 12.91 -3.08 6.66
CA ASP A 63 13.47 -4.38 6.24
C ASP A 63 12.41 -5.27 5.59
N ASN A 64 11.17 -5.22 6.07
CA ASN A 64 10.06 -5.96 5.48
C ASN A 64 9.70 -5.40 4.09
N VAL A 65 9.67 -4.06 3.96
CA VAL A 65 9.48 -3.39 2.66
C VAL A 65 10.62 -3.75 1.70
N LEU A 66 11.87 -3.67 2.13
CA LEU A 66 13.04 -4.02 1.32
C LEU A 66 12.99 -5.48 0.86
N ALA A 67 12.75 -6.41 1.78
CA ALA A 67 12.69 -7.83 1.44
C ALA A 67 11.58 -8.12 0.42
N THR A 68 10.41 -7.50 0.59
CA THR A 68 9.31 -7.59 -0.38
C THR A 68 9.70 -7.02 -1.73
N THR A 69 10.39 -5.88 -1.74
CA THR A 69 10.88 -5.20 -2.95
C THR A 69 11.85 -6.07 -3.73
N LYS A 70 12.88 -6.61 -3.07
CA LYS A 70 13.85 -7.54 -3.67
C LYS A 70 13.18 -8.78 -4.23
N ALA A 71 12.14 -9.28 -3.56
CA ALA A 71 11.44 -10.48 -3.99
C ALA A 71 10.56 -10.26 -5.23
N VAL A 72 10.15 -9.02 -5.53
CA VAL A 72 9.33 -8.68 -6.70
C VAL A 72 10.08 -7.93 -7.80
N ASP A 73 11.29 -7.46 -7.53
CA ASP A 73 12.12 -6.81 -8.54
C ASP A 73 12.50 -7.80 -9.66
N ARG A 74 12.47 -7.27 -10.88
CA ARG A 74 12.73 -7.98 -12.14
C ARG A 74 13.65 -7.16 -13.05
N GLY A 75 14.37 -6.18 -12.50
CA GLY A 75 15.21 -5.25 -13.27
C GLY A 75 14.42 -4.19 -14.04
N LYS A 76 13.12 -4.04 -13.77
CA LYS A 76 12.24 -2.98 -14.33
C LYS A 76 11.88 -1.92 -13.29
N GLY A 77 12.42 -2.04 -12.08
CA GLY A 77 12.08 -1.23 -10.92
C GLY A 77 10.75 -1.62 -10.28
N VAL A 78 10.44 -0.97 -9.16
CA VAL A 78 9.31 -1.34 -8.30
C VAL A 78 8.50 -0.10 -7.92
N LEU A 79 7.18 -0.16 -8.11
CA LEU A 79 6.24 0.84 -7.62
C LEU A 79 5.69 0.43 -6.26
N TYR A 80 5.71 1.37 -5.31
CA TYR A 80 5.02 1.25 -4.02
C TYR A 80 3.68 1.99 -4.07
N VAL A 81 2.60 1.36 -3.60
CA VAL A 81 1.28 2.00 -3.45
C VAL A 81 0.69 1.69 -2.08
N TYR A 82 0.44 2.73 -1.29
CA TYR A 82 -0.09 2.61 0.08
C TYR A 82 -0.81 3.89 0.52
N GLY A 83 -1.61 3.80 1.58
CA GLY A 83 -2.36 4.92 2.15
C GLY A 83 -1.46 5.93 2.87
N ASN A 84 -1.78 7.22 2.78
CA ASN A 84 -0.96 8.29 3.34
C ASN A 84 -1.09 8.39 4.87
N TYR A 85 -0.23 7.67 5.58
CA TYR A 85 -0.07 7.72 7.03
C TYR A 85 1.40 7.89 7.38
N ALA A 86 1.70 8.63 8.45
CA ALA A 86 3.07 8.99 8.81
C ALA A 86 3.98 7.76 9.03
N GLY A 87 3.46 6.71 9.66
CA GLY A 87 4.20 5.47 9.88
C GLY A 87 4.54 4.77 8.57
N ASP A 88 3.56 4.61 7.68
CA ASP A 88 3.77 4.00 6.36
C ASP A 88 4.73 4.82 5.51
N ASN A 89 4.56 6.15 5.47
CA ASN A 89 5.46 7.06 4.76
C ASN A 89 6.91 6.88 5.22
N LEU A 90 7.16 6.93 6.53
CA LEU A 90 8.52 6.76 7.08
C LEU A 90 9.13 5.41 6.68
N ASN A 91 8.39 4.32 6.89
CA ASN A 91 8.95 2.98 6.69
C ASN A 91 9.15 2.62 5.22
N PHE A 92 8.22 3.02 4.34
CA PHE A 92 8.38 2.81 2.90
C PHE A 92 9.45 3.72 2.29
N ASP A 93 9.61 4.96 2.78
CA ASP A 93 10.69 5.84 2.32
C ASP A 93 12.06 5.26 2.72
N MET A 94 12.21 4.79 3.97
CA MET A 94 13.42 4.08 4.39
C MET A 94 13.64 2.79 3.58
N GLY A 95 12.59 2.03 3.29
CA GLY A 95 12.67 0.85 2.42
C GLY A 95 13.10 1.19 0.99
N ALA A 96 12.66 2.33 0.45
CA ALA A 96 13.09 2.85 -0.86
C ALA A 96 14.58 3.23 -0.85
N GLU A 97 15.05 3.92 0.19
CA GLU A 97 16.47 4.26 0.35
C GLU A 97 17.35 3.01 0.44
N LEU A 98 16.92 2.01 1.22
CA LEU A 98 17.63 0.74 1.30
C LEU A 98 17.67 -0.01 -0.04
N ALA A 99 16.57 0.02 -0.79
CA ALA A 99 16.50 -0.59 -2.12
C ALA A 99 17.42 0.13 -3.12
N ASP A 100 17.53 1.45 -3.05
CA ASP A 100 18.46 2.24 -3.87
C ASP A 100 19.92 1.90 -3.59
N PHE A 101 20.29 1.68 -2.31
CA PHE A 101 21.62 1.16 -1.95
C PHE A 101 21.93 -0.22 -2.55
N GLU A 102 20.90 -1.03 -2.83
CA GLU A 102 21.03 -2.31 -3.53
C GLU A 102 20.89 -2.20 -5.06
N GLY A 103 20.74 -0.99 -5.60
CA GLY A 103 20.63 -0.72 -7.04
C GLY A 103 19.24 -0.99 -7.62
N ILE A 104 18.21 -1.11 -6.77
CA ILE A 104 16.82 -1.31 -7.21
C ILE A 104 16.13 0.05 -7.29
N ARG A 105 15.78 0.47 -8.51
CA ARG A 105 15.01 1.70 -8.71
C ARG A 105 13.58 1.53 -8.18
N THR A 106 13.14 2.46 -7.33
CA THR A 106 11.79 2.46 -6.76
C THR A 106 11.07 3.80 -7.00
N GLU A 107 9.75 3.77 -7.08
CA GLU A 107 8.88 4.94 -7.11
C GLU A 107 7.71 4.73 -6.14
N THR A 108 7.13 5.81 -5.60
CA THR A 108 6.10 5.70 -4.54
C THR A 108 4.86 6.52 -4.86
N VAL A 109 3.66 5.92 -4.85
CA VAL A 109 2.37 6.62 -4.85
C VAL A 109 1.67 6.48 -3.51
N ARG A 110 1.59 7.58 -2.78
CA ARG A 110 0.76 7.70 -1.57
C ARG A 110 -0.66 8.08 -1.96
N VAL A 111 -1.64 7.38 -1.39
CA VAL A 111 -3.07 7.64 -1.60
C VAL A 111 -3.58 8.56 -0.51
N TRP A 112 -4.27 9.63 -0.90
CA TRP A 112 -4.73 10.71 -0.01
C TRP A 112 -6.16 11.15 -0.35
N ASP A 113 -7.02 10.15 -0.57
CA ASP A 113 -8.38 10.28 -1.08
C ASP A 113 -9.40 10.80 -0.05
N ASP A 114 -9.11 10.69 1.26
CA ASP A 114 -10.04 11.08 2.33
C ASP A 114 -10.24 12.59 2.43
N VAL A 115 -11.33 13.08 1.84
CA VAL A 115 -11.63 14.51 1.77
C VAL A 115 -12.01 15.11 3.13
N ALA A 116 -12.39 14.29 4.11
CA ALA A 116 -12.76 14.76 5.44
C ALA A 116 -11.55 14.98 6.35
N SER A 117 -10.39 14.39 6.03
CA SER A 117 -9.21 14.44 6.90
C SER A 117 -8.37 15.72 6.77
N ALA A 118 -8.42 16.39 5.63
CA ALA A 118 -7.75 17.68 5.41
C ALA A 118 -8.39 18.47 4.24
N PRO A 119 -8.36 19.81 4.29
CA PRO A 119 -8.90 20.66 3.23
C PRO A 119 -8.04 20.56 1.94
N LEU A 120 -8.54 21.10 0.83
CA LEU A 120 -7.90 20.96 -0.49
C LEU A 120 -6.52 21.62 -0.54
N GLU A 121 -6.33 22.72 0.18
CA GLU A 121 -5.05 23.46 0.30
C GLU A 121 -3.97 22.61 0.96
N ARG A 122 -4.36 21.57 1.70
CA ARG A 122 -3.49 20.60 2.37
C ARG A 122 -3.80 19.18 1.87
N ILE A 123 -4.02 19.03 0.57
CA ILE A 123 -4.40 17.73 -0.03
C ILE A 123 -3.42 16.60 0.30
N THR A 124 -2.13 16.89 0.40
CA THR A 124 -1.08 15.93 0.76
C THR A 124 -1.10 15.51 2.22
N ASP A 125 -1.87 16.19 3.07
CA ASP A 125 -2.09 15.81 4.47
C ASP A 125 -3.28 14.83 4.61
N ARG A 126 -4.05 14.61 3.54
CA ARG A 126 -5.21 13.72 3.60
C ARG A 126 -4.79 12.27 3.80
N ARG A 127 -5.57 11.53 4.58
CA ARG A 127 -5.40 10.09 4.75
C ARG A 127 -5.72 9.34 3.46
N GLY A 128 -5.11 8.17 3.31
CA GLY A 128 -5.54 7.13 2.36
C GLY A 128 -6.54 6.19 3.01
N ILE A 129 -7.69 5.96 2.40
CA ILE A 129 -8.69 5.00 2.89
C ILE A 129 -9.18 4.09 1.74
N ALA A 130 -10.50 3.88 1.60
CA ALA A 130 -11.09 2.93 0.65
C ALA A 130 -10.71 3.17 -0.82
N GLY A 131 -10.25 4.36 -1.21
CA GLY A 131 -9.78 4.65 -2.56
C GLY A 131 -8.48 3.94 -2.94
N ASP A 132 -7.74 3.40 -1.96
CA ASP A 132 -6.60 2.50 -2.18
C ASP A 132 -6.95 1.41 -3.19
N PHE A 133 -8.14 0.82 -3.07
CA PHE A 133 -8.61 -0.23 -3.97
C PHE A 133 -8.52 0.18 -5.45
N PHE A 134 -9.05 1.35 -5.79
CA PHE A 134 -9.06 1.82 -7.18
C PHE A 134 -7.66 2.17 -7.68
N VAL A 135 -6.83 2.79 -6.82
CA VAL A 135 -5.48 3.18 -7.19
C VAL A 135 -4.60 1.95 -7.40
N ILE A 136 -4.67 0.96 -6.50
CA ILE A 136 -3.95 -0.32 -6.61
C ILE A 136 -4.40 -1.08 -7.87
N LYS A 137 -5.70 -1.15 -8.14
CA LYS A 137 -6.22 -1.84 -9.33
C LYS A 137 -5.72 -1.21 -10.64
N VAL A 138 -5.61 0.12 -10.68
CA VAL A 138 -5.07 0.85 -11.83
C VAL A 138 -3.57 0.63 -11.95
N ALA A 139 -2.83 0.71 -10.84
CA ALA A 139 -1.38 0.42 -10.82
C ALA A 139 -1.09 -0.98 -11.36
N GLY A 140 -1.79 -2.00 -10.83
CA GLY A 140 -1.64 -3.38 -11.28
C GLY A 140 -1.97 -3.54 -12.77
N ALA A 141 -3.03 -2.90 -13.26
CA ALA A 141 -3.35 -2.93 -14.69
C ALA A 141 -2.28 -2.24 -15.56
N ALA A 142 -1.69 -1.13 -15.10
CA ALA A 142 -0.60 -0.45 -15.78
C ALA A 142 0.65 -1.32 -15.84
N CYS A 143 0.99 -2.02 -14.74
CA CYS A 143 2.06 -3.00 -14.72
C CYS A 143 1.80 -4.14 -15.72
N GLU A 144 0.61 -4.77 -15.69
CA GLU A 144 0.26 -5.86 -16.63
C GLU A 144 0.26 -5.42 -18.10
N ALA A 145 0.01 -4.14 -18.38
CA ALA A 145 0.12 -3.58 -19.72
C ALA A 145 1.58 -3.46 -20.22
N GLY A 146 2.58 -3.79 -19.38
CA GLY A 146 4.00 -3.75 -19.73
C GLY A 146 4.57 -2.34 -19.84
N LEU A 147 3.94 -1.36 -19.20
CA LEU A 147 4.45 0.01 -19.14
C LEU A 147 5.74 0.06 -18.30
N ASP A 148 6.62 1.02 -18.61
CA ASP A 148 7.79 1.29 -17.78
C ASP A 148 7.41 1.96 -16.45
N LEU A 149 8.36 2.00 -15.50
CA LEU A 149 8.10 2.47 -14.14
C LEU A 149 7.55 3.91 -14.11
N ASP A 150 8.05 4.78 -14.97
CA ASP A 150 7.64 6.18 -15.04
C ASP A 150 6.21 6.33 -15.54
N GLU A 151 5.82 5.58 -16.57
CA GLU A 151 4.45 5.57 -17.08
C GLU A 151 3.48 4.88 -16.12
N VAL A 152 3.88 3.79 -15.47
CA VAL A 152 3.12 3.14 -14.39
C VAL A 152 2.85 4.14 -13.26
N LYS A 153 3.89 4.86 -12.82
CA LYS A 153 3.80 5.91 -11.82
C LYS A 153 2.86 7.02 -12.26
N ARG A 154 3.00 7.54 -13.49
CA ARG A 154 2.16 8.62 -14.05
C ARG A 154 0.67 8.24 -14.08
N VAL A 155 0.35 7.02 -14.54
CA VAL A 155 -1.04 6.53 -14.61
C VAL A 155 -1.63 6.34 -13.20
N THR A 156 -0.84 5.78 -12.28
CA THR A 156 -1.26 5.58 -10.88
C THR A 156 -1.50 6.91 -10.15
N VAL A 157 -0.61 7.90 -10.34
CA VAL A 157 -0.78 9.30 -9.87
C VAL A 157 -2.08 9.89 -10.38
N LYS A 158 -2.38 9.73 -11.68
CA LYS A 158 -3.63 10.23 -12.27
C LYS A 158 -4.85 9.60 -11.62
N ALA A 159 -4.84 8.29 -11.34
CA ALA A 159 -5.94 7.63 -10.62
C ALA A 159 -6.11 8.22 -9.22
N ARG A 160 -5.02 8.30 -8.45
CA ARG A 160 -4.99 8.86 -7.09
C ARG A 160 -5.51 10.30 -7.04
N ASP A 161 -5.17 11.13 -8.03
CA ASP A 161 -5.63 12.52 -8.10
C ASP A 161 -7.12 12.66 -8.45
N ASN A 162 -7.75 11.62 -8.99
CA ASN A 162 -9.18 11.60 -9.36
C ASN A 162 -10.04 10.75 -8.42
N THR A 163 -9.46 10.15 -7.38
CA THR A 163 -10.21 9.38 -6.37
C THR A 163 -10.46 10.24 -5.13
N ARG A 164 -11.71 10.23 -4.63
CA ARG A 164 -12.13 10.95 -3.44
C ARG A 164 -13.08 10.07 -2.63
N THR A 165 -12.91 10.06 -1.32
CA THR A 165 -13.71 9.26 -0.39
C THR A 165 -14.05 10.06 0.85
N MET A 166 -15.12 9.65 1.52
CA MET A 166 -15.49 10.14 2.85
C MET A 166 -16.14 8.98 3.61
N GLY A 167 -15.74 8.79 4.86
CA GLY A 167 -16.29 7.76 5.75
C GLY A 167 -17.04 8.37 6.93
N VAL A 168 -18.03 7.64 7.44
CA VAL A 168 -18.73 7.94 8.70
C VAL A 168 -18.81 6.66 9.53
N ALA A 169 -18.66 6.78 10.84
CA ALA A 169 -18.75 5.67 11.78
C ALA A 169 -19.86 5.92 12.80
N GLY A 170 -20.77 4.95 12.97
CA GLY A 170 -21.82 5.00 14.00
C GLY A 170 -21.39 4.38 15.34
N ALA A 171 -20.24 3.71 15.38
CA ALA A 171 -19.67 3.10 16.57
C ALA A 171 -18.14 3.07 16.44
N PRO A 172 -17.39 3.13 17.56
CA PRO A 172 -15.94 3.02 17.53
C PRO A 172 -15.48 1.60 17.22
N GLY A 173 -14.29 1.46 16.61
CA GLY A 173 -13.60 0.18 16.52
C GLY A 173 -13.03 -0.27 17.87
N THR A 174 -12.79 -1.57 18.03
CA THR A 174 -12.15 -2.15 19.22
C THR A 174 -10.87 -2.85 18.82
N LEU A 175 -9.78 -2.54 19.53
CA LEU A 175 -8.51 -3.22 19.36
C LEU A 175 -8.54 -4.62 19.98
N PRO A 176 -8.15 -5.68 19.26
CA PRO A 176 -8.03 -7.01 19.85
C PRO A 176 -7.13 -7.01 21.09
N GLY A 177 -7.62 -7.57 22.21
CA GLY A 177 -6.88 -7.60 23.47
C GLY A 177 -6.91 -6.30 24.28
N SER A 178 -7.62 -5.27 23.81
CA SER A 178 -7.86 -4.02 24.54
C SER A 178 -9.35 -3.88 24.88
N PHE A 179 -9.64 -3.40 26.10
CA PHE A 179 -11.00 -2.95 26.48
C PHE A 179 -11.25 -1.47 26.14
N ALA A 180 -10.24 -0.77 25.61
CA ALA A 180 -10.39 0.61 25.15
C ALA A 180 -10.92 0.63 23.71
N HIS A 181 -11.99 1.38 23.50
CA HIS A 181 -12.51 1.69 22.18
C HIS A 181 -11.60 2.73 21.50
N LEU A 182 -11.39 2.60 20.19
CA LEU A 182 -10.84 3.69 19.38
C LEU A 182 -11.76 4.90 19.51
N ALA A 183 -11.23 6.10 19.71
CA ALA A 183 -12.10 7.27 19.89
C ALA A 183 -12.93 7.49 18.62
N LEU A 184 -14.27 7.53 18.76
CA LEU A 184 -15.08 8.34 17.86
C LEU A 184 -14.67 9.79 18.14
N ALA A 185 -14.48 10.61 17.11
CA ALA A 185 -14.47 12.05 17.31
C ALA A 185 -15.77 12.39 18.05
N ALA A 186 -15.64 12.82 19.30
CA ALA A 186 -16.77 13.05 20.17
C ALA A 186 -17.73 14.06 19.53
N GLU A 187 -19.03 13.79 19.66
CA GLU A 187 -20.10 14.70 19.23
C GLU A 187 -19.92 16.11 19.82
N GLY A 188 -20.06 17.10 18.95
CA GLY A 188 -20.02 18.55 19.19
C GLY A 188 -19.42 19.20 17.94
N GLU A 189 -20.10 20.01 17.13
CA GLU A 189 -20.96 21.14 17.49
C GLU A 189 -22.01 21.39 16.39
N GLY A 190 -23.26 21.57 16.80
CA GLY A 190 -24.26 22.38 16.09
C GLY A 190 -24.51 23.65 16.90
#